data_AF-A0A3P4B277-F1
#
_entry.id   AF-A0A3P4B277-F1
#
_cell.length_a   1.000
_cell.length_b   1.000
_cell.length_c   1.000
_cell.angle_alpha   90.00
_cell.angle_beta   90.00
_cell.angle_gamma   90.00
#
_symmetry.space_group_name_H-M   'P 1'
#
loop_
_entity.id
_entity.type
_entity.pdbx_description
1 polymer ?
#
loop_
_entity_poly.entity_id
_entity_poly.type
_entity_poly.pdbx_seq_one_letter_code
_entity_poly.pdbx_strand_id
1 'polypeptide(L)'
;MKIPLQRADALGPIVRAVRKAQAIRQDDAAGSIGVSENFLGKIERGSDTIQWGKLFQVLHGLGIRVVLDVPDEAAARLAQTGSATKAS
;
A
#
# COMPACT_ATOMS: atom_id res chain seq x y z
N MET A 1 -2.64 -3.16 -14.33
CA MET A 1 -3.49 -4.26 -13.82
C MET A 1 -4.05 -3.84 -12.46
N LYS A 2 -5.30 -4.19 -12.14
CA LYS A 2 -5.89 -4.03 -10.80
C LYS A 2 -6.07 -5.43 -10.21
N ILE A 3 -5.67 -5.63 -8.96
CA ILE A 3 -5.80 -6.92 -8.26
C ILE A 3 -6.73 -6.69 -7.06
N PRO A 4 -7.91 -7.34 -7.01
CA PRO A 4 -8.79 -7.23 -5.85
C PRO A 4 -8.15 -7.95 -4.66
N LEU A 5 -8.16 -7.30 -3.50
CA LEU A 5 -7.70 -7.88 -2.24
C LEU A 5 -8.91 -8.27 -1.40
N GLN A 6 -8.99 -9.52 -0.96
CA GLN A 6 -10.01 -9.99 -0.03
C GLN A 6 -9.50 -10.06 1.42
N ARG A 7 -8.19 -10.09 1.61
CA ARG A 7 -7.51 -10.20 2.90
C ARG A 7 -6.22 -9.39 2.89
N ALA A 8 -5.79 -8.92 4.06
CA ALA A 8 -4.61 -8.07 4.18
C ALA A 8 -3.29 -8.80 3.86
N ASP A 9 -3.19 -10.09 4.22
CA ASP A 9 -2.01 -10.93 4.00
C ASP A 9 -1.70 -11.14 2.50
N ALA A 10 -2.72 -11.12 1.65
CA ALA A 10 -2.58 -11.22 0.19
C ALA A 10 -1.76 -10.07 -0.43
N LEU A 11 -1.61 -8.94 0.27
CA LEU A 11 -0.78 -7.83 -0.18
C LEU A 11 0.72 -8.18 -0.20
N GLY A 12 1.18 -9.05 0.70
CA GLY A 12 2.60 -9.41 0.84
C GLY A 12 3.21 -10.03 -0.41
N PRO A 13 2.62 -11.10 -0.97
CA PRO A 13 3.05 -11.69 -2.23
C PRO A 13 3.09 -10.70 -3.39
N ILE A 14 2.15 -9.75 -3.45
CA ILE A 14 2.11 -8.71 -4.49
C ILE A 14 3.30 -7.76 -4.35
N VAL A 15 3.57 -7.28 -3.13
CA VAL A 15 4.75 -6.44 -2.83
C VAL A 15 6.04 -7.14 -3.25
N ARG A 16 6.18 -8.43 -2.88
CA ARG A 16 7.34 -9.25 -3.27
C ARG A 16 7.46 -9.40 -4.78
N ALA A 17 6.35 -9.66 -5.47
CA ALA A 17 6.33 -9.85 -6.92
C ALA A 17 6.76 -8.56 -7.66
N VAL A 18 6.24 -7.40 -7.25
CA VAL A 18 6.60 -6.10 -7.82
C VAL A 18 8.09 -5.81 -7.61
N ARG A 19 8.59 -5.98 -6.38
CA ARG A 19 10.02 -5.82 -6.09
C ARG A 19 10.89 -6.73 -6.96
N LYS A 20 10.53 -8.01 -7.07
CA LYS A 20 11.28 -8.99 -7.88
C LYS A 20 11.24 -8.66 -9.38
N ALA A 21 10.12 -8.15 -9.88
CA ALA A 21 10.00 -7.68 -11.26
C ALA A 21 10.93 -6.48 -11.56
N GLN A 22 11.26 -5.69 -10.54
CA GLN A 22 12.23 -4.59 -10.61
C GLN A 22 13.69 -5.05 -10.41
N ALA A 23 13.94 -6.34 -10.18
CA ALA A 23 15.26 -6.94 -9.94
C ALA A 23 16.05 -6.34 -8.76
N ILE A 24 15.40 -5.65 -7.83
CA ILE A 24 16.03 -5.07 -6.64
C ILE A 24 16.06 -6.08 -5.49
N ARG A 25 17.17 -6.10 -4.74
CA ARG A 25 17.28 -6.91 -3.52
C ARG A 25 16.43 -6.30 -2.40
N GLN A 26 16.22 -7.06 -1.34
CA GLN A 26 15.30 -6.67 -0.27
C GLN A 26 15.92 -5.59 0.63
N ASP A 27 17.19 -5.76 1.00
CA ASP A 27 18.03 -4.78 1.68
C ASP A 27 18.11 -3.46 0.90
N ASP A 28 18.39 -3.53 -0.40
CA ASP A 28 18.46 -2.35 -1.27
C ASP A 28 17.12 -1.59 -1.33
N ALA A 29 16.02 -2.32 -1.53
CA ALA A 29 14.67 -1.75 -1.57
C ALA A 29 14.30 -1.10 -0.22
N ALA A 30 14.58 -1.78 0.89
CA ALA A 30 14.29 -1.28 2.22
C ALA A 30 15.08 0.02 2.51
N GLY A 31 16.37 0.02 2.18
CA GLY A 31 17.24 1.20 2.33
C GLY A 31 16.76 2.39 1.51
N SER A 32 16.43 2.17 0.23
CA SER A 32 15.94 3.24 -0.66
C SER A 32 14.60 3.82 -0.22
N ILE A 33 13.70 2.99 0.32
CA ILE A 33 12.37 3.43 0.79
C ILE A 33 12.45 4.11 2.16
N GLY A 34 13.48 3.82 2.97
CA GLY A 34 13.61 4.32 4.33
C GLY A 34 12.87 3.45 5.37
N VAL A 35 12.89 2.13 5.19
CA VAL A 35 12.38 1.14 6.14
C VAL A 35 13.45 0.09 6.47
N SER A 36 13.28 -0.68 7.54
CA SER A 36 14.21 -1.79 7.82
C SER A 36 13.92 -3.00 6.91
N GLU A 37 14.97 -3.75 6.57
CA GLU A 37 14.84 -4.98 5.78
C GLU A 37 13.87 -5.98 6.45
N ASN A 38 13.96 -6.16 7.77
CA ASN A 38 13.05 -7.02 8.52
C ASN A 38 11.58 -6.55 8.42
N PHE A 39 11.34 -5.24 8.38
CA PHE A 39 10.00 -4.70 8.18
C PHE A 39 9.47 -5.01 6.78
N LEU A 40 10.27 -4.77 5.74
CA LEU A 40 9.90 -5.14 4.37
C LEU A 40 9.67 -6.65 4.24
N GLY A 41 10.48 -7.48 4.91
CA GLY A 41 10.30 -8.93 4.97
C GLY A 41 9.05 -9.40 5.70
N LYS A 42 8.58 -8.67 6.72
CA LYS A 42 7.28 -8.93 7.36
C LYS A 42 6.12 -8.62 6.41
N ILE A 43 6.20 -7.52 5.66
CA ILE A 43 5.20 -7.19 4.63
C ILE A 43 5.17 -8.27 3.55
N GLU A 44 6.32 -8.61 2.95
CA GLU A 44 6.38 -9.58 1.84
C GLU A 44 5.85 -10.98 2.19
N ARG A 45 5.84 -11.34 3.49
CA ARG A 45 5.28 -12.59 4.00
C ARG A 45 3.79 -12.51 4.35
N GLY A 46 3.19 -11.32 4.32
CA GLY A 46 1.77 -11.13 4.65
C GLY A 46 1.48 -11.18 6.15
N SER A 47 2.36 -10.63 6.99
CA SER A 47 2.16 -10.60 8.46
C SER A 47 0.84 -9.92 8.85
N ASP A 48 0.12 -10.50 9.83
CA ASP A 48 -1.21 -10.05 10.26
C ASP A 48 -1.24 -8.64 10.85
N THR A 49 -0.13 -8.20 11.44
CA THR A 49 0.02 -6.88 12.05
C THR A 49 1.15 -6.08 11.39
N ILE A 50 0.78 -5.06 10.63
CA ILE A 50 1.69 -4.11 10.00
C ILE A 50 1.23 -2.68 10.29
N GLN A 51 2.18 -1.79 10.56
CA GLN A 51 1.89 -0.37 10.70
C GLN A 51 1.51 0.25 9.35
N TRP A 52 0.27 0.74 9.24
CA TRP A 52 -0.30 1.32 8.02
C TRP A 52 0.57 2.39 7.38
N GLY A 53 1.09 3.36 8.15
CA GLY A 53 1.93 4.42 7.60
C GLY A 53 3.17 3.89 6.86
N LYS A 54 3.88 2.94 7.47
CA LYS A 54 5.06 2.32 6.84
C LYS A 54 4.69 1.38 5.69
N LEU A 55 3.52 0.74 5.75
CA LEU A 55 3.01 -0.03 4.61
C LEU A 55 2.81 0.87 3.39
N PHE A 56 2.10 2.00 3.55
CA PHE A 56 1.87 2.95 2.47
C PHE A 56 3.17 3.56 1.94
N GLN A 57 4.16 3.81 2.81
CA GLN A 57 5.51 4.20 2.40
C GLN A 57 6.15 3.17 1.47
N VAL A 58 6.07 1.87 1.81
CA VAL A 58 6.59 0.78 0.96
C VAL A 58 5.83 0.66 -0.35
N LEU A 59 4.50 0.69 -0.32
CA LEU A 59 3.69 0.61 -1.53
C LEU A 59 4.02 1.75 -2.49
N HIS A 60 4.07 2.99 -1.98
CA HIS A 60 4.46 4.16 -2.74
C HIS A 60 5.89 4.04 -3.30
N GLY A 61 6.85 3.64 -2.47
CA GLY A 61 8.24 3.46 -2.87
C GLY A 61 8.46 2.43 -3.98
N LEU A 62 7.61 1.40 -4.04
CA LEU A 62 7.63 0.39 -5.11
C LEU A 62 6.77 0.76 -6.32
N GLY A 63 6.10 1.92 -6.31
CA GLY A 63 5.19 2.36 -7.37
C GLY A 63 3.82 1.66 -7.36
N ILE A 64 3.45 1.01 -6.26
CA ILE A 64 2.16 0.36 -6.08
C ILE A 64 1.12 1.42 -5.66
N ARG A 65 0.06 1.56 -6.46
CA ARG A 65 -1.05 2.47 -6.16
C ARG A 65 -2.17 1.72 -5.45
N VAL A 66 -2.65 2.29 -4.35
CA VAL A 66 -3.87 1.82 -3.66
C VAL A 66 -5.05 2.58 -4.23
N VAL A 67 -6.02 1.84 -4.77
CA VAL A 67 -7.27 2.37 -5.29
C VAL A 67 -8.40 1.71 -4.53
N LEU A 68 -9.30 2.52 -3.98
CA LEU A 68 -10.49 2.05 -3.29
C LEU A 68 -11.65 2.03 -4.28
N ASP A 69 -12.28 0.87 -4.40
CA ASP A 69 -13.55 0.69 -5.10
C ASP A 69 -14.66 0.77 -4.05
N VAL A 70 -15.52 1.79 -4.15
CA VAL A 70 -16.52 2.12 -3.12
C VAL A 70 -17.89 2.31 -3.76
N PRO A 71 -18.99 2.00 -3.06
CA PRO A 71 -20.35 2.24 -3.56
C PRO A 71 -20.60 3.72 -3.88
N ASP A 72 -21.49 3.98 -4.84
CA ASP A 72 -21.85 5.33 -5.28
C ASP A 72 -22.37 6.20 -4.12
N GLU A 73 -23.13 5.62 -3.18
CA GLU A 73 -23.63 6.34 -2.02
C GLU A 73 -22.51 6.77 -1.04
N ALA A 74 -21.41 6.02 -1.00
CA ALA A 74 -20.24 6.39 -0.21
C ALA A 74 -19.43 7.47 -0.93
N ALA A 75 -19.26 7.34 -2.25
CA ALA A 75 -18.61 8.36 -3.08
C ALA A 75 -19.33 9.72 -3.01
N ALA A 76 -20.67 9.70 -3.07
CA ALA A 76 -21.49 10.90 -2.94
C ALA A 76 -21.29 11.61 -1.59
N ARG A 77 -21.17 10.86 -0.49
CA ARG A 77 -20.88 11.43 0.84
C ARG A 77 -19.49 12.05 0.93
N LEU A 78 -18.47 11.38 0.36
CA LEU A 78 -17.10 11.92 0.34
C LEU A 78 -17.00 13.24 -0.44
N ALA A 79 -17.74 13.37 -1.55
CA ALA A 79 -17.80 14.60 -2.33
C ALA A 79 -18.42 15.78 -1.55
N GLN A 80 -19.41 15.51 -0.70
CA GLN A 80 -20.06 16.53 0.14
C GLN A 80 -19.17 16.99 1.29
N THR A 81 -18.41 16.09 1.92
CA THR A 81 -17.48 16.46 3.00
C THR A 81 -16.33 17.34 2.51
N GLY A 82 -15.87 17.13 1.26
CA GLY A 82 -14.80 17.94 0.66
C GLY A 82 -15.17 19.39 0.33
N SER A 83 -16.46 19.72 0.21
CA SER A 83 -16.90 21.10 -0.03
C SER A 83 -16.97 21.95 1.24
N ALA A 84 -17.07 21.32 2.43
CA ALA A 84 -17.16 22.04 3.71
C ALA A 84 -15.79 22.58 4.18
N THR A 85 -14.68 21.94 3.83
CA THR A 85 -13.33 22.38 4.24
C THR A 85 -12.77 23.54 3.41
N LYS A 86 -13.36 23.86 2.24
CA LYS A 86 -12.94 25.02 1.42
C LYS A 86 -13.57 26.35 1.82
N ALA A 87 -14.47 26.37 2.81
CA ALA A 87 -15.23 27.54 3.23
C ALA A 87 -14.90 28.02 4.66
N SER A 88 -13.71 27.69 5.18
CA SER A 88 -13.23 28.15 6.50
C SER A 88 -11.77 28.59 6.43
#